data_AF-A0AAW8AQV0-F1
#
_entry.id   AF-A0AAW8AQV0-F1
#
_cell.length_a   1.000
_cell.length_b   1.000
_cell.length_c   1.000
_cell.angle_alpha   90.00
_cell.angle_beta   90.00
_cell.angle_gamma   90.00
#
_symmetry.space_group_name_H-M   'P 1'
#
loop_
_entity.id
_entity.type
_entity.pdbx_description
1 polymer ?
#
loop_
_entity_poly.entity_id
_entity_poly.type
_entity_poly.pdbx_seq_one_letter_code
_entity_poly.pdbx_strand_id
1 'polypeptide(L)' 'DLSAPRADDAVMKLRDEGATAHAAVFNVTDAEAVEEAIANIEAHLGPIDVLFNNAGIQRRHPFTEFPVQEWNDVISVN' A
#
# COMPACT_ATOMS: atom_id res chain seq x y z
N ASP A 1 -4.67 -5.86 3.62
CA ASP A 1 -5.67 -6.19 2.60
C ASP A 1 -5.13 -5.68 1.28
N LEU A 2 -4.66 -6.60 0.42
CA LEU A 2 -4.19 -6.29 -0.92
C LEU A 2 -5.34 -6.57 -1.88
N SER A 3 -6.17 -5.56 -2.13
CA SER A 3 -7.40 -5.71 -2.91
C SER A 3 -7.29 -4.94 -4.21
N ALA A 4 -6.87 -5.62 -5.28
CA ALA A 4 -6.87 -5.06 -6.63
C ALA A 4 -8.22 -4.42 -7.02
N PRO A 5 -9.40 -5.02 -6.72
CA PRO A 5 -10.69 -4.39 -7.05
C PRO A 5 -10.90 -3.03 -6.39
N ARG A 6 -10.41 -2.84 -5.16
CA ARG A 6 -10.56 -1.56 -4.44
C ARG A 6 -9.61 -0.49 -4.99
N ALA A 7 -8.42 -0.88 -5.41
CA ALA A 7 -7.48 0.02 -6.07
C ALA A 7 -8.05 0.48 -7.42
N ASP A 8 -8.63 -0.43 -8.19
CA ASP A 8 -9.29 -0.13 -9.46
C ASP A 8 -10.49 0.82 -9.25
N ASP A 9 -11.34 0.56 -8.27
CA ASP A 9 -12.47 1.43 -7.92
C ASP A 9 -12.02 2.87 -7.57
N ALA A 10 -10.91 3.01 -6.83
CA ALA A 10 -10.35 4.32 -6.48
C ALA A 10 -9.80 5.04 -7.72
N VAL A 11 -9.10 4.31 -8.60
CA VAL A 11 -8.61 4.84 -9.88
C VAL A 11 -9.76 5.33 -10.75
N MET A 12 -10.86 4.57 -10.86
CA MET A 12 -12.03 5.00 -11.63
C MET A 12 -12.61 6.31 -11.09
N LYS A 13 -12.81 6.43 -9.78
CA LYS A 13 -13.32 7.66 -9.15
C LYS A 13 -12.43 8.88 -9.45
N LEU A 14 -11.11 8.73 -9.31
CA LEU A 14 -10.17 9.82 -9.59
C LEU A 14 -10.18 10.21 -11.07
N ARG A 15 -10.31 9.24 -11.97
CA ARG A 15 -10.42 9.50 -13.42
C ARG A 15 -11.73 10.20 -13.78
N ASP A 16 -12.84 9.83 -13.14
CA ASP A 16 -14.14 10.50 -13.32
C ASP A 16 -14.09 11.97 -12.86
N GLU A 17 -13.23 12.29 -11.89
CA GLU A 17 -12.94 13.65 -11.43
C GLU A 17 -11.93 14.40 -12.32
N GLY A 18 -11.43 13.76 -13.39
CA GLY A 18 -10.51 14.34 -14.37
C GLY A 18 -9.02 14.22 -14.02
N ALA A 19 -8.66 13.44 -12.99
CA ALA A 19 -7.27 13.18 -12.64
C ALA A 19 -6.68 12.01 -13.45
N THR A 20 -5.36 12.05 -13.67
CA THR A 20 -4.61 10.89 -14.14
C THR A 20 -4.27 10.00 -12.95
N ALA A 21 -4.80 8.78 -12.92
CA ALA A 21 -4.58 7.83 -11.84
C ALA A 21 -4.22 6.43 -12.38
N HIS A 22 -3.35 5.74 -11.66
CA HIS A 22 -2.90 4.37 -11.95
C HIS A 22 -2.90 3.55 -10.66
N ALA A 23 -3.19 2.25 -10.76
CA ALA A 23 -3.09 1.32 -9.65
C ALA A 23 -1.86 0.42 -9.84
N ALA A 24 -1.10 0.22 -8.78
CA ALA A 24 -0.07 -0.80 -8.67
C ALA A 24 -0.31 -1.55 -7.35
N VAL A 25 -0.46 -2.87 -7.42
CA VAL A 25 -0.81 -3.70 -6.26
C VAL A 25 0.42 -4.48 -5.83
N PHE A 26 0.96 -4.16 -4.65
CA PHE A 26 2.12 -4.83 -4.06
C PHE A 26 2.07 -4.75 -2.53
N ASN A 27 2.73 -5.69 -1.85
CA ASN A 27 2.80 -5.71 -0.39
C ASN A 27 3.92 -4.78 0.11
N VAL A 28 3.59 -3.80 0.95
CA VAL A 28 4.59 -2.90 1.54
C VAL A 28 5.55 -3.57 2.52
N THR A 29 5.19 -4.76 3.04
CA THR A 29 6.07 -5.52 3.94
C THR A 29 7.08 -6.40 3.19
N ASP A 30 7.01 -6.43 1.86
CA ASP A 30 7.88 -7.22 1.00
C ASP A 30 8.81 -6.28 0.23
N ALA A 31 10.08 -6.27 0.63
CA ALA A 31 11.07 -5.34 0.10
C ALA A 31 11.30 -5.52 -1.41
N GLU A 32 11.35 -6.76 -1.89
CA GLU A 32 11.55 -7.05 -3.31
C GLU A 32 10.35 -6.57 -4.13
N ALA A 33 9.13 -6.84 -3.65
CA ALA A 33 7.91 -6.37 -4.31
C ALA A 33 7.82 -4.83 -4.37
N VAL A 34 8.29 -4.13 -3.33
CA VAL A 34 8.35 -2.66 -3.31
C VAL A 34 9.35 -2.14 -4.34
N GLU A 35 10.55 -2.70 -4.39
CA GLU A 35 11.59 -2.30 -5.34
C GLU A 35 11.12 -2.50 -6.80
N GLU A 36 10.54 -3.66 -7.10
CA GLU A 36 9.99 -3.96 -8.43
C GLU A 36 8.84 -3.02 -8.80
N ALA A 37 7.93 -2.72 -7.86
CA ALA A 37 6.81 -1.82 -8.11
C ALA A 37 7.29 -0.39 -8.40
N ILE A 38 8.24 0.13 -7.61
CA ILE A 38 8.78 1.48 -7.80
C ILE A 38 9.49 1.57 -9.16
N ALA A 39 10.35 0.60 -9.49
CA ALA A 39 11.05 0.59 -10.78
C ALA A 39 10.06 0.59 -11.96
N ASN A 40 8.99 -0.21 -11.88
CA ASN A 40 7.95 -0.24 -12.91
C ASN A 40 7.18 1.08 -13.00
N ILE A 41 6.83 1.70 -11.87
CA ILE A 41 6.14 2.99 -11.84
C ILE A 41 7.00 4.06 -12.52
N GLU A 42 8.26 4.19 -12.13
CA GLU A 42 9.15 5.23 -12.66
C GLU A 42 9.46 5.06 -14.15
N ALA A 43 9.61 3.81 -14.60
CA ALA A 43 9.85 3.50 -16.01
C ALA A 43 8.68 3.89 -16.94
N HIS A 44 7.43 3.86 -16.45
CA HIS A 44 6.24 4.06 -17.28
C HIS A 44 5.53 5.40 -17.05
N LEU A 45 5.62 5.96 -15.84
CA LEU A 45 4.91 7.18 -15.44
C LEU A 45 5.85 8.37 -15.19
N GLY A 46 7.16 8.12 -15.08
CA GLY A 46 8.15 9.12 -14.70
C GLY A 46 8.48 9.10 -13.21
N PRO A 47 9.44 9.93 -12.77
CA PRO A 47 9.97 9.90 -11.41
C PRO A 47 8.91 10.20 -10.34
N ILE A 48 9.07 9.61 -9.16
CA ILE A 48 8.18 9.88 -8.01
C ILE A 48 8.62 11.15 -7.29
N ASP A 49 7.79 12.20 -7.32
CA ASP A 49 8.07 13.45 -6.60
C ASP A 49 7.66 13.40 -5.11
N VAL A 50 6.57 12.69 -4.80
CA VAL A 50 5.99 12.62 -3.45
C VAL A 50 5.59 11.19 -3.14
N LEU A 51 6.04 10.70 -1.97
CA LEU A 51 5.68 9.39 -1.43
C LEU A 51 4.80 9.55 -0.20
N PHE A 52 3.65 8.86 -0.20
CA PHE A 52 2.77 8.76 0.96
C PHE A 52 2.79 7.33 1.50
N ASN A 53 3.54 7.09 2.59
CA ASN A 53 3.50 5.82 3.33
C ASN A 53 2.22 5.77 4.19
N ASN A 54 1.08 5.55 3.53
CA ASN A 54 -0.26 5.53 4.14
C ASN A 54 -0.79 4.11 4.40
N ALA A 55 -0.11 3.06 3.92
CA ALA A 55 -0.50 1.69 4.24
C ALA A 55 -0.39 1.47 5.76
N GLY A 56 -1.42 0.85 6.34
CA GLY A 56 -1.46 0.65 7.77
C GLY A 56 -2.49 -0.38 8.17
N ILE A 57 -2.20 -1.13 9.23
CA ILE A 57 -3.17 -2.01 9.89
C ILE A 57 -3.29 -1.65 11.37
N GLN A 58 -4.43 -2.03 11.94
CA GLN A 58 -4.68 -1.91 13.36
C GLN A 58 -5.18 -3.24 13.92
N ARG A 59 -4.55 -3.67 15.02
CA ARG A 59 -4.99 -4.77 15.88
C ARG A 59 -5.18 -4.23 17.29
N ARG A 60 -6.19 -4.72 18.01
CA ARG A 60 -6.54 -4.22 19.34
C ARG A 60 -6.69 -5.38 20.31
N HIS A 61 -5.85 -5.39 21.34
CA HIS A 61 -5.87 -6.32 22.45
C HIS A 61 -5.47 -5.59 23.73
N PRO A 62 -5.84 -6.08 24.91
CA PRO A 62 -5.19 -5.69 26.15
C PRO A 62 -3.66 -5.88 26.04
N PHE A 63 -2.89 -4.97 26.62
CA PHE A 63 -1.43 -4.96 26.46
C PHE A 63 -0.77 -6.31 26.84
N THR A 64 -1.22 -6.92 27.94
CA THR A 64 -0.69 -8.21 28.44
C THR A 64 -1.19 -9.42 27.66
N GLU A 65 -2.13 -9.25 26.73
CA GLU A 65 -2.78 -10.31 25.98
C GLU A 65 -2.55 -10.17 24.47
N PHE A 66 -1.69 -9.23 24.06
CA PHE A 66 -1.44 -8.96 22.65
C PHE A 66 -0.67 -10.14 22.00
N PRO A 67 -1.25 -10.83 21.00
CA PRO A 67 -0.55 -11.93 20.34
C PRO A 67 0.70 -11.43 19.62
N VAL A 68 1.84 -12.07 19.86
CA VAL A 68 3.14 -11.66 19.27
C VAL A 68 3.08 -11.57 17.75
N GLN A 69 2.36 -12.49 17.09
CA GLN A 69 2.20 -12.47 15.64
C GLN A 69 1.47 -11.20 15.17
N GLU A 70 0.34 -10.86 15.80
CA GLU A 70 -0.41 -9.66 15.44
C GLU A 70 0.37 -8.37 15.74
N TRP A 71 1.22 -8.40 16.78
CA TRP A 71 2.13 -7.29 17.07
C TRP A 71 3.15 -7.12 15.95
N ASN A 72 3.80 -8.20 15.54
CA ASN A 72 4.76 -8.19 14.44
C ASN A 72 4.10 -7.73 13.14
N ASP A 73 2.88 -8.20 12.83
CA ASP A 73 2.14 -7.74 11.64
C ASP A 73 1.96 -6.22 11.64
N VAL A 74 1.59 -5.63 12.78
CA VAL A 74 1.42 -4.16 12.90
C VAL A 74 2.75 -3.43 12.69
N ILE A 75 3.83 -3.94 13.29
CA ILE A 75 5.18 -3.35 13.15
C ILE A 75 5.74 -3.51 11.74
N SER A 76 5.42 -4.60 11.04
CA SER A 76 5.90 -4.84 9.68
C SER A 76 5.22 -3.98 8.62
N VAL A 77 3.97 -3.55 8.86
CA VAL A 77 3.19 -2.75 7.89
C VAL A 77 3.33 -1.23 8.10
N ASN A 78 3.36 -0.77 9.35
CA ASN A 78 3.24 0.65 9.72
C ASN A 78 4.61 1.34 9.89
#